data_AF-A0A8X7NHJ1-F1
#
_entry.id   AF-A0A8X7NHJ1-F1
#
_cell.length_a   1.000
_cell.length_b   1.000
_cell.length_c   1.000
_cell.angle_alpha   90.00
_cell.angle_beta   90.00
_cell.angle_gamma   90.00
#
_symmetry.space_group_name_H-M   'P 1'
#
loop_
_entity.id
_entity.type
_entity.pdbx_description
1 polymer ?
#
loop_
_entity_poly.entity_id
_entity_poly.type
_entity_poly.pdbx_seq_one_letter_code
_entity_poly.pdbx_strand_id
1 'polypeptide(L)'
;MCVISTNNYHVILVVEGYDQFINKIKSYKQRQFRSQVLNGEDQARRKKDDERMSKYPTPLEIARLLNRAQLDLKVNIFPVRSRHEGVMWLNSFTYTIGSALYDKYERNQSLANLGVVRSGSDTKATFIQSIQHFPRMTQSKAQILQSSHGSMYSIYSKFRTSGTLGKDALGRNIVPPTVDSTMLSFFTSDDPDKAIT
;
A
#
# COMPACT_ATOMS: atom_id res chain seq x y z
N MET A 1 -4.49 -42.87 -21.54
CA MET A 1 -3.14 -42.52 -21.06
C MET A 1 -3.26 -41.34 -20.13
N CYS A 2 -3.00 -41.56 -18.84
CA CYS A 2 -3.06 -40.54 -17.81
C CYS A 2 -1.73 -39.77 -17.85
N VAL A 3 -1.76 -38.49 -18.25
CA VAL A 3 -0.57 -37.63 -18.19
C VAL A 3 -0.58 -36.93 -16.84
N ILE A 4 0.46 -37.24 -16.08
CA ILE A 4 0.74 -36.79 -14.72
C ILE A 4 0.68 -35.27 -14.64
N SER A 5 -0.10 -34.76 -13.68
CA SER A 5 -0.23 -33.35 -13.34
C SER A 5 1.14 -32.69 -13.13
N THR A 6 1.43 -31.63 -13.88
CA THR A 6 2.49 -30.69 -13.52
C THR A 6 2.06 -29.98 -12.24
N ASN A 7 2.68 -30.29 -11.12
CA ASN A 7 2.42 -29.57 -9.88
C ASN A 7 2.72 -28.07 -10.07
N ASN A 8 1.67 -27.24 -10.12
CA ASN A 8 1.72 -25.77 -10.11
C ASN A 8 2.11 -25.27 -8.71
N TYR A 9 3.37 -25.45 -8.31
CA TYR A 9 3.86 -24.88 -7.07
C TYR A 9 4.38 -23.45 -7.30
N HIS A 10 3.85 -22.50 -6.52
CA HIS A 10 4.43 -21.16 -6.42
C HIS A 10 5.63 -21.21 -5.47
N VAL A 11 6.83 -21.00 -6.01
CA VAL A 11 8.07 -20.99 -5.23
C VAL A 11 8.39 -19.57 -4.80
N ILE A 12 8.63 -19.38 -3.50
CA ILE A 12 9.11 -18.14 -2.91
C ILE A 12 10.44 -18.43 -2.22
N LEU A 13 11.43 -17.58 -2.46
CA LEU A 13 12.75 -17.68 -1.82
C LEU A 13 12.89 -16.58 -0.78
N VAL A 14 13.25 -16.96 0.45
CA VAL A 14 13.57 -16.03 1.52
C VAL A 14 15.08 -16.09 1.79
N VAL A 15 15.77 -14.96 1.66
CA VAL A 15 17.23 -14.89 1.77
C VAL A 15 17.61 -14.17 3.05
N GLU A 16 18.09 -14.92 4.05
CA GLU A 16 18.57 -14.36 5.30
C GLU A 16 19.93 -13.67 5.15
N GLY A 17 20.08 -12.49 5.78
CA GLY A 17 21.38 -11.83 5.91
C GLY A 17 21.85 -11.10 4.66
N TYR A 18 20.97 -10.92 3.66
CA TYR A 18 21.29 -10.19 2.43
C TYR A 18 21.85 -8.78 2.72
N ASP A 19 21.14 -7.99 3.54
CA ASP A 19 21.58 -6.63 3.90
C ASP A 19 22.94 -6.64 4.61
N GLN A 20 23.14 -7.61 5.51
CA GLN A 20 24.40 -7.75 6.25
C GLN A 20 25.56 -8.05 5.29
N PHE A 21 25.33 -8.94 4.32
CA PHE A 21 26.30 -9.29 3.30
C PHE A 21 26.64 -8.12 2.38
N ILE A 22 25.63 -7.39 1.89
CA ILE A 22 25.82 -6.18 1.09
C ILE A 22 26.62 -5.12 1.86
N ASN A 23 26.33 -4.93 3.15
CA ASN A 23 27.04 -3.97 3.99
C ASN A 23 28.50 -4.38 4.23
N LYS A 24 28.80 -5.67 4.34
CA LYS A 24 30.19 -6.17 4.39
C LYS A 24 30.96 -5.83 3.11
N ILE A 25 30.35 -6.01 1.94
CA ILE A 25 30.98 -5.67 0.65
C ILE A 25 31.20 -4.15 0.52
N LYS A 26 30.19 -3.34 0.87
CA LYS A 26 30.33 -1.87 0.86
C LYS A 26 31.47 -1.41 1.78
N SER A 27 31.53 -1.97 2.99
CA SER A 27 32.56 -1.64 3.98
C SER A 27 33.96 -2.02 3.49
N TYR A 28 34.09 -3.17 2.84
CA TYR A 28 35.33 -3.60 2.20
C TYR A 28 35.78 -2.62 1.10
N LYS A 29 34.90 -2.27 0.17
CA LYS A 29 35.21 -1.33 -0.92
C LYS A 29 35.57 0.06 -0.40
N GLN A 30 34.88 0.53 0.63
CA GLN A 30 35.19 1.81 1.27
C GLN A 30 36.60 1.80 1.89
N ARG A 31 37.01 0.69 2.52
CA ARG A 31 38.37 0.55 3.05
C ARG A 31 39.42 0.53 1.95
N GLN A 32 39.17 -0.21 0.86
CA GLN A 32 40.08 -0.20 -0.30
C GLN A 32 40.26 1.20 -0.86
N PHE A 33 39.16 1.91 -1.10
CA PHE A 33 39.20 3.29 -1.59
C PHE A 33 39.98 4.21 -0.65
N ARG A 34 39.71 4.16 0.66
CA ARG A 34 40.47 4.95 1.66
C ARG A 34 41.96 4.62 1.65
N SER A 35 42.33 3.35 1.55
CA SER A 35 43.74 2.94 1.53
C SER A 35 44.50 3.41 0.28
N GLN A 36 43.81 3.48 -0.86
CA GLN A 36 44.36 4.00 -2.11
C GLN A 36 44.57 5.52 -2.05
N VAL A 37 43.71 6.25 -1.33
CA VAL A 37 43.78 7.70 -1.19
C VAL A 37 44.78 8.15 -0.10
N LEU A 38 45.01 7.35 0.93
CA LEU A 38 45.78 7.74 2.13
C LEU A 38 47.21 7.15 2.22
N ASN A 39 47.81 6.66 1.13
CA ASN A 39 49.19 6.11 1.13
C ASN A 39 49.51 5.14 2.30
N GLY A 40 48.62 4.16 2.55
CA GLY A 40 49.03 2.81 2.95
C GLY A 40 49.59 2.53 4.36
N GLU A 41 49.31 3.30 5.41
CA GLU A 41 49.95 3.05 6.72
C GLU A 41 49.36 1.90 7.59
N ASP A 42 48.22 1.26 7.24
CA ASP A 42 47.51 0.36 8.18
C ASP A 42 47.21 -1.08 7.66
N GLN A 43 48.08 -1.69 6.86
CA GLN A 43 47.72 -2.93 6.10
C GLN A 43 48.25 -4.28 6.62
N ALA A 44 48.88 -4.38 7.79
CA ALA A 44 49.57 -5.63 8.15
C ALA A 44 48.67 -6.78 8.67
N ARG A 45 47.46 -6.52 9.20
CA ARG A 45 46.74 -7.53 10.04
C ARG A 45 45.50 -8.20 9.45
N ARG A 46 45.03 -7.89 8.23
CA ARG A 46 43.70 -8.36 7.74
C ARG A 46 43.62 -8.97 6.33
N LYS A 47 44.76 -9.34 5.71
CA LYS A 47 44.82 -9.84 4.30
C LYS A 47 43.85 -10.97 3.95
N LYS A 48 43.58 -11.93 4.86
CA LYS A 48 42.83 -13.16 4.53
C LYS A 48 41.33 -12.95 4.29
N ASP A 49 40.69 -12.05 5.03
CA ASP A 49 39.27 -11.72 4.81
C ASP A 49 39.08 -10.81 3.61
N ASP A 50 40.05 -9.91 3.36
CA ASP A 50 40.05 -9.00 2.23
C ASP A 50 40.23 -9.73 0.88
N GLU A 51 40.98 -10.83 0.84
CA GLU A 51 41.09 -11.73 -0.33
C GLU A 51 39.81 -12.51 -0.64
N ARG A 52 38.98 -12.80 0.38
CA ARG A 52 37.68 -13.42 0.17
C ARG A 52 36.67 -12.40 -0.34
N MET A 53 36.71 -11.19 0.23
CA MET A 53 35.78 -10.12 -0.13
C MET A 53 36.04 -9.54 -1.53
N SER A 54 37.28 -9.60 -2.03
CA SER A 54 37.64 -9.17 -3.38
C SER A 54 36.95 -9.94 -4.51
N LYS A 55 36.57 -11.20 -4.23
CA LYS A 55 35.95 -12.10 -5.22
C LYS A 55 34.47 -11.83 -5.45
N TYR A 56 33.83 -11.06 -4.57
CA TYR A 56 32.40 -10.81 -4.69
C TYR A 56 32.10 -9.66 -5.68
N PRO A 57 31.02 -9.77 -6.46
CA PRO A 57 30.57 -8.70 -7.33
C PRO A 57 30.22 -7.42 -6.54
N THR A 58 30.10 -6.32 -7.25
CA THR A 58 29.64 -5.06 -6.66
C THR A 58 28.22 -5.23 -6.09
N PRO A 59 27.81 -4.44 -5.07
CA PRO A 59 26.44 -4.46 -4.59
C PRO A 59 25.40 -4.21 -5.69
N LEU A 60 25.73 -3.38 -6.68
CA LEU A 60 24.88 -3.10 -7.83
C LEU A 60 24.74 -4.32 -8.76
N GLU A 61 25.83 -5.04 -9.00
CA GLU A 61 25.81 -6.29 -9.77
C GLU A 61 25.02 -7.37 -9.06
N ILE A 62 25.16 -7.50 -7.74
CA ILE A 62 24.37 -8.45 -6.94
C ILE A 62 22.88 -8.14 -7.05
N ALA A 63 22.48 -6.87 -6.95
CA ALA A 63 21.08 -6.47 -7.12
C ALA A 63 20.56 -6.77 -8.54
N ARG A 64 21.39 -6.55 -9.57
CA ARG A 64 21.03 -6.92 -10.96
C ARG A 64 20.87 -8.42 -11.13
N LEU A 65 21.76 -9.22 -10.56
CA LEU A 65 21.68 -10.69 -10.58
C LEU A 65 20.43 -11.18 -9.85
N LEU A 66 20.09 -10.59 -8.70
CA LEU A 66 18.88 -10.92 -7.95
C LEU A 66 17.62 -10.65 -8.79
N ASN A 67 17.51 -9.45 -9.37
CA ASN A 67 16.38 -9.08 -10.22
C ASN A 67 16.28 -9.98 -11.46
N ARG A 68 17.42 -10.28 -12.09
CA ARG A 68 17.47 -11.19 -13.22
C ARG A 68 17.02 -12.60 -12.84
N ALA A 69 17.47 -13.12 -11.69
CA ALA A 69 17.03 -14.42 -11.19
C ALA A 69 15.52 -14.45 -10.93
N GLN A 70 14.95 -13.39 -10.38
CA GLN A 70 13.49 -13.27 -10.19
C GLN A 70 12.72 -13.36 -11.51
N LEU A 71 13.22 -12.71 -12.56
CA LEU A 71 12.60 -12.71 -13.89
C LEU A 71 12.78 -14.05 -14.61
N ASP A 72 14.01 -14.54 -14.67
CA ASP A 72 14.38 -15.74 -15.42
C ASP A 72 13.72 -17.00 -14.81
N LEU A 73 13.66 -17.08 -13.48
CA LEU A 73 13.07 -18.21 -12.76
C LEU A 73 11.57 -18.01 -12.45
N LYS A 74 11.01 -16.81 -12.68
CA LYS A 74 9.63 -16.44 -12.32
C LYS A 74 9.30 -16.71 -10.85
N VAL A 75 10.25 -16.42 -9.96
CA VAL A 75 10.09 -16.58 -8.51
C VAL A 75 10.21 -15.25 -7.78
N ASN A 76 9.48 -15.12 -6.68
CA ASN A 76 9.65 -13.97 -5.78
C ASN A 76 10.78 -14.25 -4.81
N ILE A 77 11.74 -13.32 -4.69
CA ILE A 77 12.84 -13.42 -3.74
C ILE A 77 12.73 -12.28 -2.73
N PHE A 78 12.66 -12.61 -1.44
CA PHE A 78 12.54 -11.67 -0.34
C PHE A 78 13.78 -11.71 0.55
N PRO A 79 14.58 -10.63 0.59
CA PRO A 79 15.66 -10.53 1.56
C PRO A 79 15.10 -10.24 2.96
N VAL A 80 15.59 -10.96 3.98
CA VAL A 80 15.27 -10.72 5.40
C VAL A 80 16.56 -10.46 6.17
N ARG A 81 16.53 -9.55 7.16
CA ARG A 81 17.73 -9.12 7.90
C ARG A 81 18.17 -10.13 8.94
N SER A 82 17.23 -10.91 9.46
CA SER A 82 17.46 -11.90 10.50
C SER A 82 16.52 -13.08 10.39
N ARG A 83 16.90 -14.21 10.99
CA ARG A 83 16.01 -15.36 11.16
C ARG A 83 14.68 -15.01 11.83
N HIS A 84 14.69 -14.13 12.83
CA HIS A 84 13.45 -13.70 13.52
C HIS A 84 12.49 -12.99 12.57
N GLU A 85 13.00 -12.09 11.73
CA GLU A 85 12.21 -11.43 10.69
C GLU A 85 11.69 -12.44 9.65
N GLY A 86 12.50 -13.43 9.28
CA GLY A 86 12.05 -14.53 8.42
C GLY A 86 10.89 -15.33 9.01
N VAL A 87 10.92 -15.62 10.31
CA VAL A 87 9.81 -16.29 11.02
C VAL A 87 8.57 -15.41 11.06
N MET A 88 8.71 -14.11 11.35
CA MET A 88 7.58 -13.18 11.33
C MET A 88 6.95 -13.09 9.93
N TRP A 89 7.78 -13.02 8.88
CA TRP A 89 7.32 -13.02 7.50
C TRP A 89 6.55 -14.30 7.17
N LEU A 90 7.05 -15.47 7.57
CA LEU A 90 6.36 -16.76 7.38
C LEU A 90 5.02 -16.82 8.11
N ASN A 91 4.95 -16.28 9.33
CA ASN A 91 3.70 -16.21 10.09
C ASN A 91 2.67 -15.33 9.38
N SER A 92 3.08 -14.13 8.92
CA SER A 92 2.21 -13.24 8.14
C SER A 92 1.77 -13.91 6.84
N PHE A 93 2.69 -14.54 6.12
CA PHE A 93 2.39 -15.23 4.87
C PHE A 93 1.40 -16.39 5.06
N THR A 94 1.59 -17.18 6.11
CA THR A 94 0.69 -18.28 6.48
C THR A 94 -0.69 -17.76 6.84
N TYR A 95 -0.76 -16.68 7.63
CA TYR A 95 -2.01 -16.02 7.95
C TYR A 95 -2.72 -15.53 6.68
N THR A 96 -2.01 -14.84 5.79
CA THR A 96 -2.57 -14.33 4.52
C THR A 96 -3.10 -15.45 3.64
N ILE A 97 -2.36 -16.55 3.46
CA ILE A 97 -2.86 -17.71 2.69
C ILE A 97 -4.08 -18.33 3.38
N GLY A 98 -4.01 -18.53 4.69
CA GLY A 98 -5.11 -19.12 5.46
C GLY A 98 -6.37 -18.26 5.47
N SER A 99 -6.21 -16.94 5.47
CA SER A 99 -7.30 -15.97 5.43
C SER A 99 -7.77 -15.65 4.02
N ALA A 100 -6.99 -15.92 2.96
CA ALA A 100 -7.36 -15.57 1.58
C ALA A 100 -8.75 -16.09 1.19
N LEU A 101 -9.08 -17.33 1.58
CA LEU A 101 -10.42 -17.92 1.34
C LEU A 101 -11.56 -17.21 2.07
N TYR A 102 -11.26 -16.47 3.13
CA TYR A 102 -12.21 -15.78 4.01
C TYR A 102 -12.09 -14.25 3.94
N ASP A 103 -11.10 -13.73 3.20
CA ASP A 103 -10.84 -12.30 3.16
C ASP A 103 -11.95 -11.61 2.36
N LYS A 104 -12.67 -10.72 3.03
CA LYS A 104 -13.72 -9.89 2.45
C LYS A 104 -13.20 -9.04 1.28
N TYR A 105 -11.91 -8.68 1.30
CA TYR A 105 -11.27 -7.90 0.24
C TYR A 105 -11.04 -8.72 -1.04
N GLU A 106 -10.87 -10.05 -0.92
CA GLU A 106 -10.73 -10.95 -2.07
C GLU A 106 -12.08 -11.50 -2.56
N ARG A 107 -13.04 -11.78 -1.67
CA ARG A 107 -14.36 -12.33 -2.06
C ARG A 107 -15.30 -11.32 -2.71
N ASN A 108 -15.35 -10.10 -2.18
CA ASN A 108 -16.27 -9.06 -2.63
C ASN A 108 -15.55 -7.71 -2.62
N GLN A 109 -14.63 -7.51 -3.56
CA GLN A 109 -13.84 -6.28 -3.67
C GLN A 109 -14.74 -5.03 -3.74
N SER A 110 -15.95 -5.15 -4.30
CA SER A 110 -16.98 -4.10 -4.34
C SER A 110 -17.65 -3.81 -2.99
N LEU A 111 -17.70 -4.79 -2.07
CA LEU A 111 -18.33 -4.68 -0.75
C LEU A 111 -17.31 -4.53 0.38
N ALA A 112 -16.02 -4.62 0.09
CA ALA A 112 -14.98 -4.63 1.12
C ALA A 112 -14.89 -3.29 1.91
N ASN A 113 -15.40 -2.21 1.30
CA ASN A 113 -15.53 -0.88 1.90
C ASN A 113 -16.85 -0.66 2.66
N LEU A 114 -17.75 -1.64 2.71
CA LEU A 114 -18.99 -1.53 3.49
C LEU A 114 -18.72 -1.76 4.99
N GLY A 115 -18.54 -0.64 5.69
CA GLY A 115 -18.98 -0.45 7.07
C GLY A 115 -18.05 -0.91 8.19
N VAL A 116 -17.31 0.04 8.79
CA VAL A 116 -16.77 -0.04 10.16
C VAL A 116 -17.82 0.39 11.20
N VAL A 117 -18.82 1.17 10.79
CA VAL A 117 -19.85 1.74 11.67
C VAL A 117 -21.13 0.91 11.55
N ARG A 118 -21.62 0.40 12.69
CA ARG A 118 -22.93 -0.25 12.80
C ARG A 118 -24.00 0.82 12.54
N SER A 119 -24.80 0.66 11.49
CA SER A 119 -25.87 1.60 11.14
C SER A 119 -26.73 1.90 12.38
N GLY A 120 -26.89 3.19 12.69
CA GLY A 120 -27.78 3.66 13.76
C GLY A 120 -27.18 3.81 15.16
N SER A 121 -25.89 3.55 15.38
CA SER A 121 -25.27 3.73 16.71
C SER A 121 -24.96 5.20 17.05
N ASP A 122 -24.57 6.00 16.06
CA ASP A 122 -24.35 7.43 16.18
C ASP A 122 -24.83 8.11 14.89
N THR A 123 -25.74 9.07 15.01
CA THR A 123 -26.33 9.81 13.89
C THR A 123 -25.26 10.62 13.15
N LYS A 124 -24.30 11.20 13.89
CA LYS A 124 -23.21 11.99 13.31
C LYS A 124 -22.23 11.10 12.55
N ALA A 125 -21.76 10.01 13.15
CA ALA A 125 -20.90 9.06 12.47
C ALA A 125 -21.56 8.44 11.24
N THR A 126 -22.85 8.08 11.33
CA THR A 126 -23.61 7.53 10.20
C THR A 126 -23.69 8.53 9.06
N PHE A 127 -23.99 9.81 9.35
CA PHE A 127 -23.99 10.85 8.32
C PHE A 127 -22.62 10.98 7.64
N ILE A 128 -21.55 11.07 8.43
CA ILE A 128 -20.19 11.25 7.91
C ILE A 128 -19.79 10.08 7.00
N GLN A 129 -20.01 8.84 7.45
CA GLN A 129 -19.70 7.63 6.67
C GLN A 129 -20.50 7.58 5.37
N SER A 130 -21.80 7.89 5.42
CA SER A 130 -22.64 7.95 4.22
C SER A 130 -22.13 8.95 3.18
N ILE A 131 -21.69 10.12 3.62
CA ILE A 131 -21.14 11.17 2.74
C ILE A 131 -19.76 10.77 2.17
N GLN A 132 -18.97 9.98 2.89
CA GLN A 132 -17.65 9.53 2.43
C GLN A 132 -17.70 8.51 1.29
N HIS A 133 -18.85 7.91 1.02
CA HIS A 133 -19.02 7.05 -0.15
C HIS A 133 -18.99 7.83 -1.47
N PHE A 134 -19.17 9.16 -1.46
CA PHE A 134 -18.98 9.97 -2.65
C PHE A 134 -17.48 10.10 -2.98
N PRO A 135 -17.07 9.87 -4.24
CA PRO A 135 -15.68 9.98 -4.64
C PRO A 135 -15.07 11.34 -4.26
N ARG A 136 -13.83 11.35 -3.76
CA ARG A 136 -13.11 12.56 -3.35
C ARG A 136 -13.69 13.29 -2.13
N MET A 137 -14.59 12.66 -1.36
CA MET A 137 -15.01 13.16 -0.05
C MET A 137 -14.07 12.73 1.07
N THR A 138 -13.36 13.69 1.64
CA THR A 138 -12.50 13.47 2.83
C THR A 138 -13.32 13.56 4.12
N GLN A 139 -12.80 12.98 5.21
CA GLN A 139 -13.38 13.10 6.55
C GLN A 139 -13.62 14.57 6.95
N SER A 140 -12.66 15.46 6.70
CA SER A 140 -12.76 16.88 7.05
C SER A 140 -13.86 17.59 6.26
N LYS A 141 -13.98 17.32 4.95
CA LYS A 141 -15.04 17.85 4.09
C LYS A 141 -16.42 17.36 4.55
N ALA A 142 -16.54 16.07 4.89
CA ALA A 142 -17.77 15.49 5.40
C ALA A 142 -18.19 16.09 6.76
N GLN A 143 -17.24 16.40 7.64
CA GLN A 143 -17.51 17.09 8.91
C GLN A 143 -17.98 18.54 8.71
N ILE A 144 -17.36 19.29 7.79
CA ILE A 144 -17.81 20.65 7.44
C ILE A 144 -19.22 20.60 6.85
N LEU A 145 -19.50 19.61 5.99
CA LEU A 145 -20.84 19.41 5.43
C LEU A 145 -21.84 19.05 6.53
N GLN A 146 -21.49 18.17 7.48
CA GLN A 146 -22.34 17.83 8.62
C GLN A 146 -22.63 19.04 9.53
N SER A 147 -21.64 19.93 9.71
CA SER A 147 -21.81 21.12 10.56
C SER A 147 -22.68 22.18 9.87
N SER A 148 -22.63 22.26 8.54
CA SER A 148 -23.44 23.22 7.76
C SER A 148 -24.83 22.69 7.43
N HIS A 149 -24.96 21.39 7.19
CA HIS A 149 -26.17 20.70 6.77
C HIS A 149 -26.33 19.47 7.68
N GLY A 150 -26.97 19.67 8.83
CA GLY A 150 -27.04 18.69 9.93
C GLY A 150 -27.80 17.39 9.64
N SER A 151 -28.34 17.22 8.44
CA SER A 151 -29.05 16.00 8.01
C SER A 151 -29.02 15.84 6.49
N MET A 152 -29.24 14.61 6.01
CA MET A 152 -29.38 14.33 4.59
C MET A 152 -30.56 15.09 3.96
N TYR A 153 -31.63 15.29 4.72
CA TYR A 153 -32.78 16.09 4.29
C TYR A 153 -32.43 17.57 4.08
N SER A 154 -31.55 18.13 4.91
CA SER A 154 -31.06 19.50 4.74
C SER A 154 -30.27 19.65 3.43
N ILE A 155 -29.45 18.66 3.08
CA ILE A 155 -28.75 18.60 1.79
C ILE A 155 -29.74 18.58 0.62
N TYR A 156 -30.71 17.66 0.65
CA TYR A 156 -31.75 17.55 -0.38
C TYR A 156 -32.50 18.87 -0.57
N SER A 157 -32.95 19.48 0.53
CA SER A 157 -33.68 20.75 0.51
C SER A 157 -32.83 21.88 -0.09
N LYS A 158 -31.52 21.90 0.22
CA LYS A 158 -30.59 22.88 -0.33
C LYS A 158 -30.40 22.71 -1.84
N PHE A 159 -30.27 21.49 -2.32
CA PHE A 159 -30.21 21.21 -3.75
C PHE A 159 -31.49 21.58 -4.48
N ARG A 160 -32.66 21.28 -3.91
CA ARG A 160 -33.95 21.68 -4.50
C ARG A 160 -34.14 23.20 -4.61
N THR A 161 -33.61 23.96 -3.66
CA THR A 161 -33.78 25.42 -3.60
C THR A 161 -32.72 26.19 -4.38
N SER A 162 -31.46 25.73 -4.37
CA SER A 162 -30.33 26.50 -4.90
C SER A 162 -29.47 25.76 -5.92
N GLY A 163 -29.72 24.46 -6.15
CA GLY A 163 -28.95 23.64 -7.09
C GLY A 163 -27.52 23.33 -6.66
N THR A 164 -27.06 23.80 -5.49
CA THR A 164 -25.70 23.59 -4.98
C THR A 164 -25.67 23.62 -3.44
N LEU A 165 -24.71 22.94 -2.82
CA LEU A 165 -24.46 23.03 -1.38
C LEU A 165 -23.86 24.39 -0.97
N GLY A 166 -23.27 25.10 -1.92
CA GLY A 166 -22.71 26.44 -1.71
C GLY A 166 -21.29 26.43 -1.13
N LYS A 167 -20.97 27.53 -0.43
CA LYS A 167 -19.62 27.88 0.02
C LYS A 167 -19.52 27.93 1.54
N ASP A 168 -18.34 27.63 2.06
CA ASP A 168 -17.98 27.76 3.46
C ASP A 168 -17.80 29.24 3.85
N ALA A 169 -17.56 29.48 5.15
CA ALA A 169 -17.32 30.81 5.70
C ALA A 169 -16.09 31.53 5.10
N LEU A 170 -15.21 30.79 4.40
CA LEU A 170 -14.01 31.31 3.74
C LEU A 170 -14.22 31.51 2.23
N GLY A 171 -15.46 31.38 1.74
CA GLY A 171 -15.81 31.56 0.33
C GLY A 171 -15.37 30.41 -0.59
N ARG A 172 -14.96 29.27 -0.03
CA ARG A 172 -14.56 28.07 -0.78
C ARG A 172 -15.73 27.11 -0.87
N ASN A 173 -15.80 26.29 -1.91
CA ASN A 173 -16.90 25.32 -2.02
C ASN A 173 -16.84 24.31 -0.87
N ILE A 174 -17.98 24.06 -0.23
CA ILE A 174 -18.10 23.14 0.92
C ILE A 174 -17.59 21.76 0.50
N VAL A 175 -18.07 21.27 -0.64
CA VAL A 175 -17.58 20.07 -1.31
C VAL A 175 -16.89 20.42 -2.63
N PRO A 176 -16.05 19.53 -3.20
CA PRO A 176 -15.53 19.73 -4.56
C PRO A 176 -16.68 19.91 -5.58
N PRO A 177 -16.54 20.75 -6.61
CA PRO A 177 -17.61 20.97 -7.61
C PRO A 177 -18.14 19.69 -8.25
N THR A 178 -17.25 18.74 -8.52
CA THR A 178 -17.63 17.43 -9.06
C THR A 178 -18.54 16.67 -8.09
N VAL A 179 -18.22 16.72 -6.79
CA VAL A 179 -19.06 16.07 -5.77
C VAL A 179 -20.40 16.79 -5.63
N ASP A 180 -20.43 18.11 -5.75
CA ASP A 180 -21.66 18.90 -5.70
C ASP A 180 -22.63 18.48 -6.82
N SER A 181 -22.15 18.33 -8.06
CA SER A 181 -22.95 17.86 -9.19
C SER A 181 -23.38 16.39 -9.04
N THR A 182 -22.47 15.52 -8.60
CA THR A 182 -22.74 14.10 -8.34
C THR A 182 -23.81 13.96 -7.25
N MET A 183 -23.70 14.71 -6.15
CA MET A 183 -24.68 14.73 -5.07
C MET A 183 -26.02 15.31 -5.51
N LEU A 184 -26.02 16.40 -6.29
CA LEU A 184 -27.25 16.94 -6.86
C LEU A 184 -28.00 15.85 -7.64
N SER A 185 -27.32 15.16 -8.56
CA SER A 185 -27.92 14.06 -9.30
C SER A 185 -28.38 12.93 -8.37
N PHE A 186 -27.59 12.51 -7.39
CA PHE A 186 -27.97 11.45 -6.45
C PHE A 186 -29.24 11.80 -5.64
N PHE A 187 -29.33 13.01 -5.10
CA PHE A 187 -30.44 13.41 -4.23
C PHE A 187 -31.71 13.81 -4.99
N THR A 188 -31.64 14.06 -6.30
CA THR A 188 -32.78 14.61 -7.06
C THR A 188 -33.19 13.79 -8.27
N SER A 189 -32.41 12.78 -8.67
CA SER A 189 -32.75 11.88 -9.76
C SER A 189 -33.87 10.92 -9.35
N ASP A 190 -34.84 10.73 -10.24
CA ASP A 190 -35.89 9.72 -10.11
C ASP A 190 -35.48 8.39 -10.77
N ASP A 191 -34.39 8.38 -11.54
CA ASP A 191 -33.84 7.20 -12.20
C ASP A 191 -32.82 6.48 -11.29
N PRO A 192 -33.09 5.22 -10.85
CA PRO A 192 -32.21 4.44 -9.98
C PRO A 192 -30.95 3.92 -10.70
N ASP A 193 -30.96 3.80 -12.03
CA ASP A 193 -29.85 3.27 -12.82
C ASP A 193 -28.92 4.38 -13.35
N LYS A 194 -29.27 5.64 -13.08
CA LYS A 194 -28.50 6.79 -13.52
C LYS A 194 -27.10 6.76 -12.91
N ALA A 195 -26.10 6.58 -13.78
CA ALA A 195 -24.70 6.66 -13.38
C ALA A 195 -24.38 8.04 -12.80
N ILE A 196 -23.81 8.05 -11.61
CA ILE A 196 -23.49 9.27 -10.87
C ILE A 196 -22.00 9.53 -11.04
N THR A 197 -21.68 10.28 -12.09
CA THR A 197 -20.30 10.69 -12.45
C THR A 197 -19.96 12.10 -12.01
#